data_AF-A0A4Y2MF95-F1
#
_entry.id   AF-A0A4Y2MF95-F1
#
_cell.length_a   1.000
_cell.length_b   1.000
_cell.length_c   1.000
_cell.angle_alpha   90.00
_cell.angle_beta   90.00
_cell.angle_gamma   90.00
#
_symmetry.space_group_name_H-M   'P 1'
#
loop_
_entity.id
_entity.type
_entity.pdbx_description
1 polymer ?
#
loop_
_entity_poly.entity_id
_entity_poly.type
_entity_poly.pdbx_seq_one_letter_code
_entity_poly.pdbx_strand_id
1 'polypeptide(L)'
;MPVVHFYGLGQFQQDNATPHASRVATKWLQEHSSDFRHIHWPLKSPEMNIIEGIRDTLLHAVEKRYPPPHTPMEFLTVLQDLWCEFSPGHLQTTPIESMARRFAPLVRAREGPTRY
;
A
#
# COMPACT_ATOMS: atom_id res chain seq x y z
N MET A 1 -0.62 11.20 -17.61
CA MET A 1 -1.58 10.39 -16.82
C MET A 1 -2.61 11.33 -16.21
N PRO A 2 -3.92 11.02 -16.21
CA PRO A 2 -4.90 11.89 -15.56
C PRO A 2 -4.75 11.80 -14.05
N VAL A 3 -4.72 12.93 -13.37
CA VAL A 3 -4.86 13.01 -11.92
C VAL A 3 -6.29 12.62 -11.60
N VAL A 4 -6.47 11.48 -10.92
CA VAL A 4 -7.79 11.07 -10.44
C VAL A 4 -8.15 11.95 -9.25
N HIS A 5 -9.11 12.85 -9.43
CA HIS A 5 -9.62 13.70 -8.36
C HIS A 5 -10.67 12.91 -7.58
N PHE A 6 -10.39 12.63 -6.30
CA PHE A 6 -11.28 11.87 -5.43
C PHE A 6 -12.32 12.74 -4.70
N TYR A 7 -12.41 14.05 -5.01
CA TYR A 7 -13.39 15.01 -4.46
C TYR A 7 -13.62 14.88 -2.94
N GLY A 8 -12.55 14.67 -2.16
CA GLY A 8 -12.63 14.52 -0.70
C GLY A 8 -13.20 13.19 -0.19
N LEU A 9 -13.59 12.27 -1.09
CA LEU A 9 -14.07 10.92 -0.79
C LEU A 9 -12.94 9.90 -0.71
N GLY A 10 -11.79 10.20 -1.29
CA GLY A 10 -10.60 9.35 -1.23
C GLY A 10 -10.04 9.28 0.18
N GLN A 11 -9.62 8.08 0.60
CA GLN A 11 -8.86 7.89 1.83
C GLN A 11 -7.41 7.61 1.46
N PHE A 12 -6.48 8.36 2.03
CA PHE A 12 -5.05 8.19 1.83
C PHE A 12 -4.44 7.57 3.08
N GLN A 13 -3.82 6.41 2.91
CA GLN A 13 -3.07 5.71 3.95
C GLN A 13 -1.60 5.68 3.57
N GLN A 14 -0.75 6.00 4.53
CA GLN A 14 0.70 5.79 4.50
C GLN A 14 1.15 5.33 5.88
N ASP A 15 2.35 4.77 5.97
CA ASP A 15 2.95 4.47 7.26
C ASP A 15 3.52 5.73 7.93
N ASN A 16 4.09 5.57 9.13
CA ASN A 16 4.69 6.67 9.89
C ASN A 16 6.24 6.68 9.79
N ALA A 17 6.81 6.24 8.66
CA ALA A 17 8.26 6.33 8.48
C ALA A 17 8.73 7.80 8.56
N THR A 18 9.97 8.02 8.99
CA THR A 18 10.51 9.37 9.25
C THR A 18 10.28 10.37 8.11
N PRO A 19 10.41 10.02 6.81
CA PRO A 19 10.10 10.94 5.71
C PRO A 19 8.62 11.34 5.65
N HIS A 20 7.70 10.40 5.91
CA HIS A 20 6.24 10.62 5.90
C HIS A 20 5.76 11.44 7.11
N ALA A 21 6.44 11.31 8.25
CA ALA A 21 6.20 12.10 9.46
C ALA A 21 6.91 13.48 9.44
N SER A 22 7.65 13.80 8.38
CA SER A 22 8.38 15.06 8.28
C SER A 22 7.44 16.26 8.20
N ARG A 23 7.88 17.41 8.70
CA ARG A 23 7.10 18.66 8.66
C ARG A 23 6.64 19.03 7.25
N VAL A 24 7.47 18.76 6.24
CA VAL A 24 7.15 19.05 4.84
C VAL A 24 6.02 18.16 4.35
N ALA A 25 6.12 16.84 4.59
CA ALA A 25 5.08 15.89 4.21
C ALA A 25 3.76 16.18 4.94
N THR A 26 3.80 16.42 6.26
CA THR A 26 2.59 16.72 7.04
C THR A 26 1.92 18.02 6.61
N LYS A 27 2.70 19.05 6.26
CA LYS A 27 2.15 20.32 5.76
C LYS A 27 1.44 20.11 4.42
N TRP A 28 2.04 19.35 3.50
CA TRP A 28 1.43 19.05 2.22
C TRP A 28 0.08 18.32 2.38
N LEU A 29 0.00 17.33 3.29
CA LEU A 29 -1.25 16.62 3.57
C LEU A 29 -2.34 17.53 4.14
N GLN A 30 -1.98 18.51 4.97
CA GLN A 30 -2.92 19.48 5.53
C GLN A 30 -3.48 20.39 4.44
N GLU A 31 -2.61 20.87 3.54
CA GLU A 31 -2.99 21.72 2.40
C GLU A 31 -3.95 21.01 1.44
N HIS A 32 -3.87 19.69 1.32
CA HIS A 32 -4.69 18.87 0.41
C HIS A 32 -5.82 18.11 1.14
N SER A 33 -6.15 18.52 2.37
CA SER A 33 -7.21 17.88 3.17
C SER A 33 -8.62 17.98 2.56
N SER A 34 -8.83 18.89 1.60
CA SER A 34 -10.05 18.95 0.79
C SER A 34 -10.13 17.86 -0.28
N ASP A 35 -9.00 17.33 -0.72
CA ASP A 35 -8.92 16.42 -1.86
C ASP A 35 -9.10 14.96 -1.44
N PHE A 36 -8.63 14.63 -0.23
CA PHE A 36 -8.72 13.30 0.38
C PHE A 36 -8.58 13.38 1.90
N ARG A 37 -9.02 12.32 2.59
CA ARG A 37 -8.83 12.16 4.03
C ARG A 37 -7.58 11.33 4.31
N HIS A 38 -6.62 11.91 5.02
CA HIS A 38 -5.47 11.17 5.52
C HIS A 38 -5.89 10.30 6.72
N ILE A 39 -5.63 8.99 6.65
CA ILE A 39 -5.90 8.05 7.74
C ILE A 39 -4.74 8.12 8.74
N HIS A 40 -5.05 8.41 10.00
CA HIS A 40 -4.07 8.33 11.08
C HIS A 40 -3.72 6.87 11.36
N TRP A 41 -2.47 6.49 11.11
CA TRP A 41 -1.99 5.12 11.27
C TRP A 41 -1.33 4.92 12.64
N PRO A 42 -1.66 3.84 13.38
CA PRO A 42 -0.98 3.55 14.65
C PRO A 42 0.50 3.20 14.44
N LEU A 43 1.34 3.52 15.44
CA LEU A 43 2.76 3.17 15.41
C LEU A 43 2.93 1.64 15.43
N LYS A 44 3.89 1.14 14.64
CA LYS A 44 4.33 -0.28 14.63
C LYS A 44 3.25 -1.28 14.19
N SER A 45 2.48 -0.96 13.14
CA SER A 45 1.57 -1.92 12.50
C SER A 45 1.90 -2.12 11.00
N PRO A 46 3.07 -2.70 10.67
CA PRO A 46 3.43 -3.00 9.29
C PRO A 46 2.51 -4.06 8.68
N GLU A 47 2.03 -5.04 9.48
CA GLU A 47 1.02 -6.01 9.03
C GLU A 47 -0.26 -5.39 8.49
N MET A 48 -0.57 -4.14 8.81
CA MET A 48 -1.78 -3.49 8.32
C MET A 48 -1.57 -2.79 6.97
N ASN A 49 -0.34 -2.66 6.47
CA ASN A 49 -0.05 -1.89 5.27
C ASN A 49 -0.40 -2.68 3.99
N ILE A 50 -1.45 -2.27 3.28
CA ILE A 50 -1.93 -2.93 2.04
C ILE A 50 -0.82 -3.05 1.00
N ILE A 51 0.02 -2.03 0.90
CA ILE A 51 1.04 -1.97 -0.15
C ILE A 51 2.09 -3.08 0.00
N GLU A 52 2.38 -3.54 1.21
CA GLU A 52 3.34 -4.64 1.43
C GLU A 52 2.81 -5.94 0.84
N GLY A 53 1.52 -6.26 1.05
CA GLY A 53 0.93 -7.46 0.44
C GLY A 53 0.87 -7.39 -1.10
N ILE A 54 0.62 -6.21 -1.66
CA ILE A 54 0.66 -6.01 -3.12
C ILE A 54 2.10 -6.15 -3.63
N ARG A 55 3.07 -5.54 -2.94
CA ARG A 55 4.49 -5.62 -3.27
C ARG A 55 4.99 -7.05 -3.26
N ASP A 56 4.70 -7.81 -2.22
CA ASP A 56 5.09 -9.22 -2.11
C ASP A 56 4.49 -10.06 -3.26
N THR A 57 3.23 -9.81 -3.59
CA THR A 57 2.56 -10.52 -4.70
C THR A 57 3.23 -10.21 -6.04
N LEU A 58 3.55 -8.95 -6.30
CA LEU A 58 4.22 -8.52 -7.51
C LEU A 58 5.65 -9.06 -7.59
N LEU A 59 6.41 -9.00 -6.49
CA LEU A 59 7.77 -9.55 -6.43
C LEU A 59 7.77 -11.05 -6.70
N HIS A 60 6.87 -11.81 -6.09
CA HIS A 60 6.73 -13.25 -6.36
C HIS A 60 6.35 -13.55 -7.81
N ALA A 61 5.53 -12.69 -8.44
CA ALA A 61 5.20 -12.81 -9.85
C ALA A 61 6.40 -12.51 -10.75
N VAL A 62 7.25 -11.54 -10.39
CA VAL A 62 8.52 -11.26 -11.10
C VAL A 62 9.48 -12.44 -10.97
N GLU A 63 9.64 -13.01 -9.78
CA GLU A 63 10.52 -14.16 -9.54
C GLU A 63 10.13 -15.40 -10.36
N LYS A 64 8.83 -15.57 -10.64
CA LYS A 64 8.31 -16.67 -11.45
C LYS A 64 8.42 -16.45 -12.96
N ARG A 65 8.79 -15.26 -13.43
CA ARG A 65 8.94 -14.98 -14.86
C ARG A 65 10.14 -15.74 -15.43
N TYR A 66 9.97 -16.23 -16.66
CA TYR A 66 11.02 -16.87 -17.41
C TYR A 66 11.11 -16.27 -18.82
N PRO A 67 12.30 -15.83 -19.27
CA PRO A 67 13.53 -15.71 -18.48
C PRO A 67 13.37 -14.66 -17.35
N PRO A 68 14.13 -14.78 -16.24
CA PRO A 68 14.10 -13.77 -15.20
C PRO A 68 14.69 -12.44 -15.72
N PRO A 69 14.24 -11.28 -15.22
CA PRO A 69 14.84 -10.01 -15.60
C PRO A 69 16.29 -9.95 -15.13
N HIS A 70 17.21 -9.61 -16.04
CA HIS A 70 18.65 -9.58 -15.78
C HIS A 70 19.20 -8.16 -15.62
N THR A 71 18.42 -7.15 -16.03
CA THR A 71 18.78 -5.74 -15.89
C THR A 71 17.74 -4.97 -15.07
N PRO A 72 18.12 -3.84 -14.43
CA PRO A 72 17.15 -2.97 -13.75
C PRO A 72 16.04 -2.48 -14.68
N MET A 73 16.35 -2.25 -15.96
CA MET A 73 15.37 -1.81 -16.95
C MET A 73 14.35 -2.92 -17.26
N GLU A 74 14.81 -4.16 -17.46
CA GLU A 74 13.93 -5.31 -17.65
C GLU A 74 13.06 -5.55 -16.42
N PHE A 75 13.62 -5.41 -15.21
CA PHE A 75 12.86 -5.52 -13.97
C PHE A 75 11.74 -4.47 -13.90
N LEU A 76 12.05 -3.21 -14.24
CA LEU A 76 11.05 -2.13 -14.28
C LEU A 76 9.95 -2.39 -15.32
N THR A 77 10.32 -2.86 -16.51
CA THR A 77 9.34 -3.21 -17.56
C THR A 77 8.42 -4.34 -17.10
N VAL A 78 8.98 -5.43 -16.58
CA VAL A 78 8.19 -6.57 -16.10
C VAL A 78 7.28 -6.16 -14.94
N LEU A 79 7.77 -5.32 -14.02
CA LEU A 79 6.97 -4.82 -12.91
C LEU A 79 5.80 -3.95 -13.40
N GLN A 80 6.02 -3.10 -14.41
CA GLN A 80 4.97 -2.28 -15.03
C GLN A 80 3.92 -3.14 -15.75
N ASP A 81 4.36 -4.16 -16.50
CA ASP A 81 3.45 -5.09 -17.18
C ASP A 81 2.59 -5.84 -16.17
N LEU A 82 3.22 -6.41 -15.14
CA LEU A 82 2.51 -7.11 -14.06
C LEU A 82 1.55 -6.18 -13.31
N TRP A 83 1.93 -4.91 -13.09
CA TRP A 83 1.04 -3.92 -12.48
C TRP A 83 -0.19 -3.64 -13.36
N CYS A 84 -0.01 -3.55 -14.68
CA CYS A 84 -1.12 -3.34 -15.62
C CYS A 84 -2.03 -4.58 -15.72
N GLU A 85 -1.45 -5.78 -15.63
CA GLU A 85 -2.18 -7.06 -15.59
C GLU A 85 -2.89 -7.29 -14.24
N PHE A 86 -2.48 -6.59 -13.18
CA PHE A 86 -3.02 -6.75 -11.83
C PHE A 86 -4.47 -6.25 -11.76
N SER A 87 -5.42 -7.16 -12.02
CA SER A 87 -6.82 -6.80 -12.14
C SER A 87 -7.41 -6.28 -10.82
N PRO A 88 -8.45 -5.41 -10.87
CA PRO A 88 -9.16 -4.95 -9.67
C PRO A 88 -9.67 -6.09 -8.78
N GLY A 89 -9.96 -7.27 -9.35
CA GLY A 89 -10.37 -8.46 -8.58
C GLY A 89 -9.27 -8.99 -7.66
N HIS A 90 -8.00 -8.92 -8.07
CA HIS A 90 -6.86 -9.29 -7.21
C HIS A 90 -6.63 -8.27 -6.09
N LEU A 91 -6.90 -6.98 -6.34
CA LEU A 91 -6.83 -5.89 -5.36
C LEU A 91 -7.97 -5.89 -4.33
N GLN A 92 -9.12 -6.47 -4.65
CA GLN A 92 -10.24 -6.56 -3.69
C GLN A 92 -10.08 -7.76 -2.76
N THR A 93 -9.71 -8.92 -3.30
CA THR A 93 -9.65 -10.20 -2.57
C THR A 93 -8.42 -10.36 -1.68
N THR A 94 -7.28 -9.75 -2.03
CA THR A 94 -6.00 -10.04 -1.33
C THR A 94 -5.64 -9.00 -0.27
N PRO A 95 -5.61 -7.68 -0.56
CA PRO A 95 -5.17 -6.67 0.40
C PRO A 95 -6.31 -6.08 1.26
N ILE A 96 -7.45 -5.71 0.66
CA ILE A 96 -8.56 -5.02 1.36
C ILE A 96 -9.28 -5.98 2.33
N GLU A 97 -9.67 -7.17 1.86
CA GLU A 97 -10.25 -8.21 2.73
C GLU A 97 -9.25 -8.69 3.80
N SER A 98 -7.96 -8.70 3.48
CA SER A 98 -6.92 -9.04 4.44
C SER A 98 -6.73 -7.96 5.50
N MET A 99 -6.86 -6.67 5.18
CA MET A 99 -6.89 -5.61 6.20
C MET A 99 -8.01 -5.82 7.21
N ALA A 100 -9.24 -6.06 6.73
CA ALA A 100 -10.39 -6.27 7.61
C ALA A 100 -10.15 -7.46 8.56
N ARG A 101 -9.55 -8.55 8.05
CA ARG A 101 -9.17 -9.72 8.85
C ARG A 101 -8.02 -9.45 9.83
N ARG A 102 -7.02 -8.65 9.45
CA ARG A 102 -5.87 -8.29 10.28
C ARG A 102 -6.20 -7.25 11.36
N PHE A 103 -7.20 -6.41 11.12
CA PHE A 103 -7.66 -5.41 12.08
C PHE A 103 -8.30 -6.04 13.34
N ALA A 104 -9.08 -7.11 13.18
CA ALA A 104 -9.79 -7.73 14.30
C ALA A 104 -8.86 -8.30 15.40
N PRO A 105 -7.75 -9.00 15.10
CA PRO A 105 -6.72 -9.35 16.08
C PRO A 105 -6.02 -8.16 16.72
N LEU A 106 -5.69 -7.12 15.96
CA LEU A 106 -4.97 -5.93 16.45
C LEU A 106 -5.79 -5.17 17.51
N VAL A 107 -7.08 -4.99 17.25
CA VAL A 107 -8.02 -4.37 18.21
C VAL A 107 -8.12 -5.21 19.49
N ARG A 108 -8.15 -6.54 19.37
CA ARG A 108 -8.16 -7.45 20.54
C ARG A 108 -6.86 -7.41 21.32
N ALA A 109 -5.72 -7.22 20.66
CA ALA A 109 -4.40 -7.19 21.26
C ALA A 109 -4.04 -5.84 21.91
N ARG A 110 -4.89 -4.81 21.81
CA ARG A 110 -4.59 -3.44 22.25
C ARG A 110 -3.23 -2.95 21.75
N GLU A 111 -2.98 -3.09 20.44
CA GLU A 111 -1.71 -2.72 19.78
C GLU A 111 -0.50 -3.61 20.15
N GLY A 112 -0.72 -4.73 20.84
CA GLY A 112 0.29 -5.77 21.06
C GLY A 112 0.61 -6.58 19.79
N PRO A 113 1.73 -7.35 19.78
CA PRO A 113 2.16 -8.11 18.61
C PRO A 113 1.10 -9.09 18.12
N THR A 114 0.88 -9.16 16.81
CA THR A 114 -0.04 -10.12 16.18
C THR A 114 0.73 -11.16 15.37
N ARG A 115 0.08 -12.27 14.98
CA ARG A 115 0.73 -13.41 14.29
C ARG A 115 1.06 -13.16 12.80
N TYR A 116 0.87 -11.94 12.31
CA TYR A 116 1.06 -11.59 10.90
C TYR A 116 2.44 -11.02 10.65
#